data_AF-A0A1D6KCG8-F1
#
_entry.id   AF-A0A1D6KCG8-F1
#
_cell.length_a   1.000
_cell.length_b   1.000
_cell.length_c   1.000
_cell.angle_alpha   90.00
_cell.angle_beta   90.00
_cell.angle_gamma   90.00
#
_symmetry.space_group_name_H-M   'P 1'
#
loop_
_entity.id
_entity.type
_entity.pdbx_description
1 polymer ?
#
loop_
_entity_poly.entity_id
_entity_poly.type
_entity_poly.pdbx_seq_one_letter_code
_entity_poly.pdbx_strand_id
1 'polypeptide(L)'
;MARGGKQRITRSHDEYLSEDHIGEKSPQTNAASSEQNISNKEDHLDSRSDNESQGKKDRNHKQINKEAILNQVKKRFLYPARMETWVLRTIGERWRQHKSNLKSIYFDPHKSQDANNSNAPDGVLADQWVALVNNWMTPKAQDLSEANRINCTRRKSMHTSGTKSFARNREELREQDPEKKYPHRAVLYIHTHKSNIGNNRNAHVGELKELLAQQPDLADSSNGKDAWEGDALNRILGKEKPGHIHGLGLVPNPKQVFHASTSSRMKHLNVTTLDETSSEDVVSLRLELEKLQKHVQKQDDTILDLQHTVERQKRQHVNPNNLLSNSLKIAWT
;
A
#
# COMPACT_ATOMS: atom_id res chain seq x y z
N MET A 1 -10.56 -38.06 1.55
CA MET A 1 -11.41 -37.35 2.54
C MET A 1 -12.35 -36.42 1.80
N ALA A 2 -13.64 -36.48 2.14
CA ALA A 2 -14.74 -35.84 1.42
C ALA A 2 -14.68 -34.31 1.47
N ARG A 3 -15.02 -33.66 0.35
CA ARG A 3 -15.13 -32.19 0.25
C ARG A 3 -16.39 -31.75 0.99
N GLY A 4 -16.22 -31.13 2.14
CA GLY A 4 -17.31 -30.52 2.92
C GLY A 4 -18.04 -29.44 2.12
N GLY A 5 -19.37 -29.52 2.12
CA GLY A 5 -20.26 -28.67 1.33
C GLY A 5 -20.15 -27.18 1.68
N LYS A 6 -20.14 -26.34 0.65
CA LYS A 6 -20.24 -24.89 0.78
C LYS A 6 -21.68 -24.54 1.18
N GLN A 7 -21.87 -24.05 2.40
CA GLN A 7 -23.13 -23.43 2.79
C GLN A 7 -23.35 -22.15 1.96
N ARG A 8 -24.54 -22.08 1.36
CA ARG A 8 -25.08 -20.97 0.58
C ARG A 8 -25.54 -19.89 1.56
N ILE A 9 -24.88 -18.73 1.57
CA ILE A 9 -25.38 -17.54 2.25
C ILE A 9 -25.84 -16.57 1.16
N THR A 10 -27.13 -16.60 0.87
CA THR A 10 -27.83 -15.57 0.12
C THR A 10 -28.02 -14.37 1.05
N ARG A 11 -27.34 -13.26 0.79
CA ARG A 11 -27.73 -11.96 1.36
C ARG A 11 -27.55 -10.88 0.29
N SER A 12 -28.70 -10.34 -0.13
CA SER A 12 -28.88 -9.24 -1.09
C SER A 12 -27.92 -8.09 -0.79
N HIS A 13 -27.18 -7.61 -1.78
CA HIS A 13 -26.55 -6.28 -1.80
C HIS A 13 -26.54 -5.78 -3.25
N ASP A 14 -27.46 -4.86 -3.51
CA ASP A 14 -27.61 -4.11 -4.75
C ASP A 14 -26.60 -2.96 -4.84
N GLU A 15 -26.40 -2.47 -6.07
CA GLU A 15 -25.60 -1.30 -6.47
C GLU A 15 -24.06 -1.44 -6.42
N TYR A 16 -23.54 -2.20 -7.38
CA TYR A 16 -22.11 -2.33 -7.66
C TYR A 16 -21.71 -1.60 -8.96
N LEU A 17 -22.18 -0.36 -9.15
CA LEU A 17 -21.82 0.45 -10.32
C LEU A 17 -21.53 1.90 -9.94
N SER A 18 -20.24 2.19 -9.71
CA SER A 18 -19.73 3.56 -9.83
C SER A 18 -18.30 3.49 -10.36
N GLU A 19 -18.16 3.92 -11.62
CA GLU A 19 -16.91 4.05 -12.37
C GLU A 19 -15.98 5.07 -11.70
N ASP A 20 -14.75 4.66 -11.36
CA ASP A 20 -13.70 5.62 -11.00
C ASP A 20 -13.25 6.35 -12.28
N HIS A 21 -13.60 7.62 -12.38
CA HIS A 21 -12.94 8.59 -13.27
C HIS A 21 -11.52 8.84 -12.75
N ILE A 22 -10.50 8.39 -13.50
CA ILE A 22 -9.15 8.96 -13.44
C ILE A 22 -8.96 9.72 -14.75
N GLY A 23 -9.34 11.00 -14.75
CA GLY A 23 -8.98 11.94 -15.80
C GLY A 23 -7.53 12.39 -15.61
N GLU A 24 -6.63 11.94 -16.47
CA GLU A 24 -5.38 12.64 -16.73
C GLU A 24 -5.72 14.00 -17.37
N LYS A 25 -5.50 15.10 -16.63
CA LYS A 25 -5.48 16.44 -17.23
C LYS A 25 -4.15 16.62 -17.96
N SER A 26 -4.18 16.59 -19.29
CA SER A 26 -3.10 17.12 -20.12
C SER A 26 -3.05 18.65 -20.02
N PRO A 27 -1.87 19.29 -19.98
CA PRO A 27 -1.77 20.75 -19.98
C PRO A 27 -2.07 21.31 -21.38
N GLN A 28 -3.08 22.17 -21.49
CA GLN A 28 -3.27 23.03 -22.66
C GLN A 28 -2.18 24.10 -22.67
N THR A 29 -1.46 24.19 -23.78
CA THR A 29 -0.58 25.30 -24.14
C THR A 29 -1.43 26.54 -24.43
N ASN A 30 -1.22 27.62 -23.68
CA ASN A 30 -1.81 28.92 -23.98
C ASN A 30 -1.06 29.57 -25.15
N ALA A 31 -1.72 29.70 -26.30
CA ALA A 31 -1.38 30.69 -27.31
C ALA A 31 -2.43 31.81 -27.23
N ALA A 32 -1.95 33.04 -27.08
CA ALA A 32 -2.78 34.23 -26.99
C ALA A 32 -3.42 34.55 -28.35
N SER A 33 -4.70 34.93 -28.33
CA SER A 33 -5.30 35.89 -29.26
C SER A 33 -6.67 36.37 -28.77
N SER A 34 -6.70 37.66 -28.41
CA SER A 34 -7.74 38.69 -28.67
C SER A 34 -9.23 38.33 -28.53
N GLU A 35 -9.84 38.99 -27.54
CA GLU A 35 -11.10 39.77 -27.56
C GLU A 35 -12.25 39.32 -28.48
N GLN A 36 -13.43 39.09 -27.89
CA GLN A 36 -14.62 39.96 -28.03
C GLN A 36 -15.67 39.52 -26.99
N ASN A 37 -16.26 40.53 -26.34
CA ASN A 37 -17.15 40.46 -25.19
C ASN A 37 -18.56 40.81 -25.67
N ILE A 38 -19.55 39.90 -25.52
CA ILE A 38 -20.97 40.27 -25.54
C ILE A 38 -21.73 39.50 -24.46
N SER A 39 -22.07 40.26 -23.41
CA SER A 39 -23.25 40.20 -22.54
C SER A 39 -24.32 39.16 -22.87
N ASN A 40 -24.71 38.34 -21.88
CA ASN A 40 -26.10 38.14 -21.48
C ASN A 40 -26.17 37.61 -20.05
N LYS A 41 -27.00 38.27 -19.24
CA LYS A 41 -27.23 38.03 -17.80
C LYS A 41 -28.66 37.51 -17.64
N GLU A 42 -28.83 36.56 -16.72
CA GLU A 42 -30.08 36.07 -16.09
C GLU A 42 -30.92 35.14 -17.01
N ASP A 43 -31.25 33.89 -16.67
CA ASP A 43 -31.85 33.34 -15.44
C ASP A 43 -31.44 31.87 -15.14
N HIS A 44 -31.80 31.42 -13.93
CA HIS A 44 -31.99 30.03 -13.48
C HIS A 44 -30.95 29.43 -12.50
N LEU A 45 -31.04 29.90 -11.25
CA LEU A 45 -30.69 29.16 -10.03
C LEU A 45 -31.64 27.96 -9.86
N ASP A 46 -31.17 26.71 -10.03
CA ASP A 46 -31.52 25.55 -9.17
C ASP A 46 -30.77 24.21 -9.49
N SER A 47 -29.49 24.23 -9.86
CA SER A 47 -28.76 22.98 -10.24
C SER A 47 -27.59 22.61 -9.30
N ARG A 48 -27.39 23.39 -8.24
CA ARG A 48 -26.20 23.30 -7.37
C ARG A 48 -26.46 22.49 -6.08
N SER A 49 -27.72 22.41 -5.64
CA SER A 49 -28.17 21.68 -4.46
C SER A 49 -28.16 20.15 -4.68
N ASP A 50 -28.72 19.70 -5.81
CA ASP A 50 -28.90 18.27 -6.09
C ASP A 50 -27.57 17.55 -6.33
N ASN A 51 -26.61 18.21 -6.99
CA ASN A 51 -25.27 17.66 -7.21
C ASN A 51 -24.48 17.49 -5.90
N GLU A 52 -24.67 18.37 -4.90
CA GLU A 52 -24.04 18.21 -3.59
C GLU A 52 -24.68 17.09 -2.75
N SER A 53 -26.00 16.92 -2.85
CA SER A 53 -26.74 15.87 -2.16
C SER A 53 -26.42 14.48 -2.72
N GLN A 54 -26.37 14.35 -4.05
CA GLN A 54 -25.98 13.12 -4.75
C GLN A 54 -24.53 12.73 -4.41
N GLY A 55 -23.60 13.68 -4.51
CA GLY A 55 -22.19 13.45 -4.18
C GLY A 55 -21.92 13.14 -2.70
N LYS A 56 -22.82 13.49 -1.77
CA LYS A 56 -22.73 13.09 -0.35
C LYS A 56 -23.23 11.66 -0.14
N LYS A 57 -24.34 11.26 -0.80
CA LYS A 57 -24.88 9.88 -0.77
C LYS A 57 -23.90 8.88 -1.38
N ASP A 58 -23.32 9.21 -2.54
CA ASP A 58 -22.37 8.34 -3.24
C ASP A 58 -21.08 8.11 -2.43
N ARG A 59 -20.58 9.16 -1.77
CA ARG A 59 -19.41 9.06 -0.88
C ARG A 59 -19.70 8.19 0.34
N ASN A 60 -20.89 8.31 0.92
CA ASN A 60 -21.30 7.52 2.06
C ASN A 60 -21.43 6.03 1.67
N HIS A 61 -22.07 5.73 0.54
CA HIS A 61 -22.21 4.38 0.02
C HIS A 61 -20.85 3.74 -0.34
N LYS A 62 -19.93 4.50 -0.97
CA LYS A 62 -18.56 4.06 -1.24
C LYS A 62 -17.77 3.71 0.02
N GLN A 63 -18.04 4.42 1.12
CA GLN A 63 -17.40 4.15 2.42
C GLN A 63 -17.97 2.88 3.07
N ILE A 64 -19.30 2.74 3.08
CA ILE A 64 -20.00 1.55 3.59
C ILE A 64 -19.50 0.27 2.90
N ASN A 65 -19.35 0.30 1.57
CA ASN A 65 -18.89 -0.86 0.81
C ASN A 65 -17.44 -1.26 1.14
N LYS A 66 -16.55 -0.29 1.39
CA LYS A 66 -15.17 -0.57 1.80
C LYS A 66 -15.12 -1.24 3.17
N GLU A 67 -15.89 -0.72 4.12
CA GLU A 67 -15.95 -1.26 5.49
C GLU A 67 -16.55 -2.67 5.51
N ALA A 68 -17.60 -2.92 4.73
CA ALA A 68 -18.19 -4.25 4.58
C ALA A 68 -17.17 -5.28 4.05
N ILE A 69 -16.40 -4.92 3.02
CA ILE A 69 -15.33 -5.76 2.47
C ILE A 69 -14.28 -6.07 3.55
N LEU A 70 -13.77 -5.03 4.23
CA LEU A 70 -12.74 -5.19 5.26
C LEU A 70 -13.23 -6.05 6.43
N ASN A 71 -14.47 -5.84 6.89
CA ASN A 71 -15.08 -6.66 7.93
C ASN A 71 -15.19 -8.13 7.53
N GLN A 72 -15.49 -8.42 6.27
CA GLN A 72 -15.54 -9.80 5.77
C GLN A 72 -14.14 -10.45 5.74
N VAL A 73 -13.09 -9.70 5.42
CA VAL A 73 -11.71 -10.20 5.47
C VAL A 73 -11.25 -10.42 6.91
N LYS A 74 -11.55 -9.49 7.82
CA LYS A 74 -11.22 -9.59 9.27
C LYS A 74 -11.82 -10.82 9.95
N LYS A 75 -12.99 -11.27 9.50
CA LYS A 75 -13.61 -12.51 10.00
C LYS A 75 -12.81 -13.77 9.70
N ARG A 76 -11.92 -13.76 8.71
CA ARG A 76 -11.14 -14.94 8.29
C ARG A 76 -9.65 -14.80 8.51
N PHE A 77 -9.13 -13.58 8.54
CA PHE A 77 -7.70 -13.30 8.61
C PHE A 77 -7.41 -12.27 9.69
N LEU A 78 -6.40 -12.54 10.52
CA LEU A 78 -5.80 -11.54 11.41
C LEU A 78 -4.76 -10.76 10.63
N TYR A 79 -4.90 -9.44 10.59
CA TYR A 79 -3.97 -8.58 9.86
C TYR A 79 -3.92 -7.17 10.45
N PRO A 80 -2.76 -6.47 10.42
CA PRO A 80 -2.64 -5.11 10.91
C PRO A 80 -3.38 -4.09 10.04
N ALA A 81 -3.95 -3.05 10.66
CA ALA A 81 -4.75 -2.02 9.98
C ALA A 81 -4.03 -1.32 8.82
N ARG A 82 -2.69 -1.19 8.87
CA ARG A 82 -1.88 -0.64 7.78
C ARG A 82 -2.05 -1.36 6.43
N MET A 83 -2.53 -2.60 6.43
CA MET A 83 -2.75 -3.39 5.22
C MET A 83 -4.14 -3.23 4.61
N GLU A 84 -5.07 -2.50 5.23
CA GLU A 84 -6.43 -2.32 4.70
C GLU A 84 -6.43 -1.72 3.29
N THR A 85 -5.58 -0.73 3.03
CA THR A 85 -5.39 -0.14 1.69
C THR A 85 -4.92 -1.18 0.67
N TRP A 86 -3.99 -2.05 1.07
CA TRP A 86 -3.49 -3.13 0.22
C TRP A 86 -4.61 -4.15 -0.06
N VAL A 87 -5.35 -4.57 0.97
CA VAL A 87 -6.48 -5.51 0.85
C VAL A 87 -7.54 -4.99 -0.12
N LEU A 88 -7.98 -3.73 0.05
CA LEU A 88 -8.98 -3.11 -0.84
C LEU A 88 -8.48 -3.06 -2.28
N ARG A 89 -7.21 -2.68 -2.49
CA ARG A 89 -6.59 -2.64 -3.82
C ARG A 89 -6.56 -4.03 -4.47
N THR A 90 -6.15 -5.05 -3.73
CA THR A 90 -6.07 -6.44 -4.20
C THR A 90 -7.46 -6.98 -4.55
N ILE A 91 -8.47 -6.74 -3.70
CA ILE A 91 -9.85 -7.17 -3.98
C ILE A 91 -10.39 -6.45 -5.22
N GLY A 92 -10.15 -5.16 -5.35
CA GLY A 92 -10.52 -4.39 -6.55
C GLY A 92 -9.86 -4.93 -7.82
N GLU A 93 -8.59 -5.32 -7.76
CA GLU A 93 -7.88 -5.98 -8.87
C GLU A 93 -8.51 -7.34 -9.22
N ARG A 94 -8.79 -8.18 -8.22
CA ARG A 94 -9.46 -9.47 -8.44
C ARG A 94 -10.84 -9.30 -9.05
N TRP A 95 -11.58 -8.26 -8.64
CA TRP A 95 -12.88 -7.94 -9.23
C TRP A 95 -12.77 -7.52 -10.69
N ARG A 96 -11.80 -6.66 -11.04
CA ARG A 96 -11.54 -6.29 -12.45
C ARG A 96 -11.17 -7.51 -13.29
N GLN A 97 -10.30 -8.38 -12.77
CA GLN A 97 -9.92 -9.63 -13.45
C GLN A 97 -11.11 -10.56 -13.63
N HIS A 98 -11.96 -10.71 -12.61
CA HIS A 98 -13.17 -11.52 -12.70
C HIS A 98 -14.08 -11.03 -13.82
N LYS A 99 -14.37 -9.72 -13.89
CA LYS A 99 -15.16 -9.12 -14.99
C LYS A 99 -14.52 -9.36 -16.36
N SER A 100 -13.20 -9.22 -16.47
CA SER A 100 -12.47 -9.51 -17.71
C SER A 100 -12.60 -10.97 -18.14
N ASN A 101 -12.50 -11.90 -17.20
CA ASN A 101 -12.66 -13.34 -17.47
C ASN A 101 -14.09 -13.68 -17.89
N LEU A 102 -15.08 -13.08 -17.22
CA LEU A 102 -16.48 -13.22 -17.60
C LEU A 102 -16.70 -12.76 -19.05
N LYS A 103 -16.17 -11.58 -19.41
CA LYS A 103 -16.24 -11.06 -20.78
C LYS A 103 -15.59 -12.02 -21.77
N SER A 104 -14.40 -12.53 -21.49
CA SER A 104 -13.70 -13.40 -22.44
C SER A 104 -14.37 -14.76 -22.68
N ILE A 105 -15.16 -15.25 -21.72
CA ILE A 105 -15.77 -16.59 -21.79
C ILE A 105 -17.23 -16.51 -22.29
N TYR A 106 -17.99 -15.51 -21.85
CA TYR A 106 -19.45 -15.49 -22.01
C TYR A 106 -19.97 -14.35 -22.88
N PHE A 107 -19.17 -13.32 -23.17
CA PHE A 107 -19.58 -12.22 -24.03
C PHE A 107 -19.10 -12.43 -25.46
N ASP A 108 -20.03 -12.38 -26.42
CA ASP A 108 -19.73 -12.47 -27.85
C ASP A 108 -20.08 -11.14 -28.55
N PRO A 109 -19.08 -10.40 -29.08
CA PRO A 109 -19.31 -9.15 -29.79
C PRO A 109 -20.22 -9.27 -31.03
N HIS A 110 -20.36 -10.47 -31.60
CA HIS A 110 -21.15 -10.70 -32.81
C HIS A 110 -22.61 -11.09 -32.53
N LYS A 111 -22.97 -11.31 -31.26
CA LYS A 111 -24.35 -11.61 -30.85
C LYS A 111 -25.10 -10.34 -30.47
N SER A 112 -26.44 -10.41 -30.56
CA SER A 112 -27.30 -9.32 -30.09
C SER A 112 -27.13 -9.07 -28.59
N GLN A 113 -27.46 -7.85 -28.16
CA GLN A 113 -27.47 -7.46 -26.75
C GLN A 113 -28.31 -8.42 -25.90
N ASP A 114 -29.51 -8.77 -26.36
CA ASP A 114 -30.43 -9.66 -25.63
C ASP A 114 -29.89 -11.09 -25.52
N ALA A 115 -29.24 -11.60 -26.56
CA ALA A 115 -28.60 -12.91 -26.54
C ALA A 115 -27.44 -12.95 -25.54
N ASN A 116 -26.64 -11.87 -25.46
CA ASN A 116 -25.59 -11.76 -24.46
C ASN A 116 -26.14 -11.58 -23.05
N ASN A 117 -27.20 -10.78 -22.86
CA ASN A 117 -27.89 -10.59 -21.58
C ASN A 117 -28.46 -11.91 -21.04
N SER A 118 -28.96 -12.76 -21.92
CA SER A 118 -29.50 -14.09 -21.56
C SER A 118 -28.41 -15.11 -21.20
N ASN A 119 -27.14 -14.85 -21.55
CA ASN A 119 -26.01 -15.75 -21.30
C ASN A 119 -25.34 -15.50 -19.93
N ALA A 120 -26.15 -15.38 -18.88
CA ALA A 120 -25.67 -15.11 -17.52
C ALA A 120 -24.97 -16.34 -16.92
N PRO A 121 -23.70 -16.24 -16.46
CA PRO A 121 -22.98 -17.38 -15.89
C PRO A 121 -23.48 -17.79 -14.49
N ASP A 122 -23.37 -19.08 -14.19
CA ASP A 122 -23.68 -19.62 -12.87
C ASP A 122 -22.86 -18.92 -11.76
N GLY A 123 -23.57 -18.36 -10.78
CA GLY A 123 -22.96 -17.65 -9.64
C GLY A 123 -22.75 -16.15 -9.82
N VAL A 124 -23.12 -15.59 -10.98
CA VAL A 124 -23.25 -14.13 -11.19
C VAL A 124 -24.73 -13.76 -11.10
N LEU A 125 -25.06 -12.67 -10.40
CA LEU A 125 -26.44 -12.18 -10.34
C LEU A 125 -26.85 -11.66 -11.72
N ALA A 126 -28.04 -12.04 -12.19
CA ALA A 126 -28.53 -11.70 -13.53
C ALA A 126 -28.52 -10.18 -13.78
N ASP A 127 -28.97 -9.38 -12.81
CA ASP A 127 -29.00 -7.92 -12.93
C ASP A 127 -27.59 -7.33 -13.06
N GLN A 128 -26.62 -7.88 -12.31
CA GLN A 128 -25.22 -7.47 -12.41
C GLN A 128 -24.63 -7.85 -13.77
N TRP A 129 -24.98 -9.02 -14.31
CA TRP A 129 -24.55 -9.46 -15.63
C TRP A 129 -25.09 -8.54 -16.73
N VAL A 130 -26.40 -8.28 -16.75
CA VAL A 130 -27.04 -7.39 -17.73
C VAL A 130 -26.37 -6.01 -17.72
N ALA A 131 -26.12 -5.45 -16.53
CA ALA A 131 -25.47 -4.15 -16.45
C ALA A 131 -24.02 -4.17 -16.98
N LEU A 132 -23.27 -5.27 -16.80
CA LEU A 132 -21.93 -5.43 -17.38
C LEU A 132 -21.98 -5.51 -18.91
N VAL A 133 -22.89 -6.30 -19.47
CA VAL A 133 -23.02 -6.45 -20.93
C VAL A 133 -23.43 -5.12 -21.56
N ASN A 134 -24.44 -4.44 -21.00
CA ASN A 134 -24.87 -3.11 -21.45
C ASN A 134 -23.69 -2.13 -21.45
N ASN A 135 -22.89 -2.11 -20.38
CA ASN A 135 -21.70 -1.26 -20.31
C ASN A 135 -20.68 -1.59 -21.42
N TRP A 136 -20.40 -2.88 -21.68
CA TRP A 136 -19.44 -3.28 -22.71
C TRP A 136 -19.88 -2.99 -24.15
N MET A 137 -21.18 -2.86 -24.40
CA MET A 137 -21.71 -2.48 -25.72
C MET A 137 -21.77 -0.97 -25.94
N THR A 138 -21.50 -0.15 -24.93
CA THR A 138 -21.45 1.31 -25.11
C THR A 138 -20.25 1.71 -26.01
N PRO A 139 -20.41 2.70 -26.90
CA PRO A 139 -19.31 3.19 -27.74
C PRO A 139 -18.09 3.63 -26.90
N LYS A 140 -18.34 4.34 -25.80
CA LYS A 140 -17.30 4.77 -24.85
C LYS A 140 -16.45 3.60 -24.33
N ALA A 141 -17.08 2.49 -23.93
CA ALA A 141 -16.35 1.33 -23.43
C ALA A 141 -15.57 0.59 -24.54
N GLN A 142 -16.12 0.57 -25.76
CA GLN A 142 -15.45 -0.03 -26.92
C GLN A 142 -14.21 0.76 -27.32
N ASP A 143 -14.33 2.09 -27.43
CA ASP A 143 -13.22 2.99 -27.74
C ASP A 143 -12.10 2.89 -26.70
N LEU A 144 -12.46 2.88 -25.41
CA LEU A 144 -11.50 2.70 -24.32
C LEU A 144 -10.81 1.33 -24.39
N SER A 145 -11.55 0.27 -24.71
CA SER A 145 -10.99 -1.08 -24.85
C SER A 145 -10.01 -1.16 -26.01
N GLU A 146 -10.35 -0.53 -27.13
CA GLU A 146 -9.51 -0.49 -28.33
C GLU A 146 -8.23 0.34 -28.11
N ALA A 147 -8.36 1.52 -27.50
CA ALA A 147 -7.21 2.34 -27.11
C ALA A 147 -6.28 1.58 -26.15
N ASN A 148 -6.84 0.89 -25.15
CA ASN A 148 -6.06 0.07 -24.22
C ASN A 148 -5.36 -1.11 -24.91
N ARG A 149 -6.00 -1.73 -25.91
CA ARG A 149 -5.40 -2.78 -26.73
C ARG A 149 -4.19 -2.26 -27.50
N ILE A 150 -4.33 -1.12 -28.17
CA ILE A 150 -3.23 -0.44 -28.89
C ILE A 150 -2.11 -0.03 -27.92
N ASN A 151 -2.45 0.46 -26.73
CA ASN A 151 -1.45 0.79 -25.72
C ASN A 151 -0.70 -0.44 -25.20
N CYS A 152 -1.39 -1.59 -25.07
CA CYS A 152 -0.75 -2.84 -24.68
C CYS A 152 0.26 -3.33 -25.72
N THR A 153 -0.02 -3.20 -27.02
CA THR A 153 0.93 -3.59 -28.08
C THR A 153 2.18 -2.70 -28.11
N ARG A 154 2.09 -1.46 -27.60
CA ARG A 154 3.22 -0.52 -27.49
C ARG A 154 4.13 -0.77 -26.27
N ARG A 155 3.82 -1.73 -25.40
CA ARG A 155 4.64 -2.04 -24.22
C ARG A 155 5.98 -2.67 -24.64
N LYS A 156 7.07 -1.93 -24.44
CA LYS A 156 8.43 -2.35 -24.87
C LYS A 156 9.22 -3.11 -23.80
N SER A 157 8.91 -2.90 -22.54
CA SER A 157 9.61 -3.53 -21.41
C SER A 157 8.65 -4.38 -20.60
N MET A 158 8.71 -5.69 -20.82
CA MET A 158 7.96 -6.67 -20.03
C MET A 158 8.91 -7.37 -19.06
N HIS A 159 8.45 -7.50 -17.82
CA HIS A 159 9.10 -8.31 -16.81
C HIS A 159 9.10 -9.80 -17.21
N THR A 160 10.22 -10.48 -17.02
CA THR A 160 10.46 -11.86 -17.42
C THR A 160 10.65 -12.85 -16.26
N SER A 161 10.66 -12.42 -14.98
CA SER A 161 10.75 -13.36 -13.84
C SER A 161 9.48 -14.15 -13.52
N GLY A 162 8.54 -14.25 -14.45
CA GLY A 162 7.29 -15.01 -14.29
C GLY A 162 6.44 -14.53 -13.12
N THR A 163 5.91 -15.46 -12.32
CA THR A 163 5.08 -15.18 -11.13
C THR A 163 5.88 -14.78 -9.90
N LYS A 164 7.22 -14.73 -10.00
CA LYS A 164 8.08 -14.33 -8.89
C LYS A 164 8.00 -12.82 -8.70
N SER A 165 7.54 -12.38 -7.53
CA SER A 165 7.45 -10.97 -7.14
C SER A 165 8.82 -10.29 -7.11
N PHE A 166 8.86 -8.96 -7.27
CA PHE A 166 10.08 -8.16 -7.08
C PHE A 166 10.74 -8.39 -5.71
N ALA A 167 9.96 -8.47 -4.61
CA ALA A 167 10.49 -8.74 -3.27
C ALA A 167 11.28 -10.06 -3.21
N ARG A 168 10.71 -11.14 -3.74
CA ARG A 168 11.40 -12.44 -3.85
C ARG A 168 12.65 -12.40 -4.74
N ASN A 169 12.59 -11.74 -5.90
CA ASN A 169 13.79 -11.59 -6.75
C ASN A 169 14.89 -10.78 -6.01
N ARG A 170 14.50 -9.75 -5.26
CA ARG A 170 15.42 -8.92 -4.47
C ARG A 170 16.07 -9.71 -3.33
N GLU A 171 15.31 -10.57 -2.68
CA GLU A 171 15.80 -11.47 -1.64
C GLU A 171 16.78 -12.53 -2.19
N GLU A 172 16.45 -13.18 -3.30
CA GLU A 172 17.34 -14.15 -3.93
C GLU A 172 18.67 -13.51 -4.39
N LEU A 173 18.64 -12.27 -4.88
CA LEU A 173 19.83 -11.52 -5.22
C LEU A 173 20.66 -11.15 -3.98
N ARG A 174 20.01 -10.78 -2.86
CA ARG A 174 20.68 -10.56 -1.58
C ARG A 174 21.38 -11.83 -1.10
N GLU A 175 20.73 -12.98 -1.24
CA GLU A 175 21.30 -14.24 -0.80
C GLU A 175 22.56 -14.66 -1.58
N GLN A 176 22.64 -14.28 -2.85
CA GLN A 176 23.79 -14.54 -3.73
C GLN A 176 24.96 -13.59 -3.48
N ASP A 177 24.72 -12.42 -2.89
CA ASP A 177 25.75 -11.45 -2.55
C ASP A 177 26.54 -11.89 -1.29
N PRO A 178 27.88 -11.96 -1.34
CA PRO A 178 28.71 -12.37 -0.20
C PRO A 178 28.53 -11.49 1.04
N GLU A 179 28.23 -10.20 0.84
CA GLU A 179 28.01 -9.21 1.91
C GLU A 179 26.53 -9.15 2.34
N LYS A 180 25.66 -9.97 1.73
CA LYS A 180 24.21 -9.98 1.94
C LYS A 180 23.57 -8.61 1.75
N LYS A 181 24.12 -7.82 0.82
CA LYS A 181 23.57 -6.50 0.47
C LYS A 181 22.40 -6.65 -0.49
N TYR A 182 21.37 -5.82 -0.31
CA TYR A 182 20.27 -5.75 -1.25
C TYR A 182 20.74 -5.10 -2.57
N PRO A 183 20.28 -5.59 -3.74
CA PRO A 183 20.67 -5.05 -5.02
C PRO A 183 20.03 -3.68 -5.29
N HIS A 184 20.77 -2.79 -5.93
CA HIS A 184 20.23 -1.54 -6.48
C HIS A 184 19.08 -1.82 -7.47
N ARG A 185 18.12 -0.90 -7.60
CA ARG A 185 16.95 -1.09 -8.50
C ARG A 185 17.33 -1.34 -9.96
N ALA A 186 18.44 -0.79 -10.42
CA ALA A 186 18.95 -1.01 -11.78
C ALA A 186 19.37 -2.47 -11.99
N VAL A 187 20.05 -3.06 -11.00
CA VAL A 187 20.46 -4.47 -11.00
C VAL A 187 19.22 -5.38 -10.95
N LEU A 188 18.27 -5.05 -10.08
CA LEU A 188 16.99 -5.76 -10.00
C LEU A 188 16.23 -5.68 -11.34
N TYR A 189 16.22 -4.53 -11.99
CA TYR A 189 15.58 -4.35 -13.30
C TYR A 189 16.24 -5.24 -14.38
N ILE A 190 17.57 -5.26 -14.45
CA ILE A 190 18.32 -6.14 -15.37
C ILE A 190 17.96 -7.61 -15.11
N HIS A 191 17.97 -8.03 -13.84
CA HIS A 191 17.65 -9.41 -13.47
C HIS A 191 16.24 -9.81 -13.89
N THR A 192 15.29 -8.88 -13.72
CA THR A 192 13.86 -9.13 -13.89
C THR A 192 13.33 -8.87 -15.31
N HIS A 193 14.13 -8.26 -16.18
CA HIS A 193 13.75 -7.95 -17.56
C HIS A 193 14.73 -8.55 -18.59
N LYS A 194 15.57 -9.50 -18.16
CA LYS A 194 16.47 -10.24 -19.06
C LYS A 194 15.66 -11.03 -20.10
N SER A 195 16.11 -11.00 -21.35
CA SER A 195 15.50 -11.77 -22.42
C SER A 195 15.65 -13.27 -22.14
N ASN A 196 14.57 -14.03 -22.31
CA ASN A 196 14.69 -15.49 -22.38
C ASN A 196 15.25 -15.83 -23.76
N ILE A 197 16.27 -16.69 -23.78
CA ILE A 197 17.03 -17.07 -24.98
C ILE A 197 16.07 -17.36 -26.15
N GLY A 198 16.14 -16.53 -27.19
CA GLY A 198 15.48 -16.79 -28.47
C GLY A 198 14.66 -15.64 -29.05
N ASN A 199 14.05 -14.76 -28.23
CA ASN A 199 13.33 -13.62 -28.82
C ASN A 199 13.04 -12.49 -27.80
N ASN A 200 13.39 -11.27 -28.21
CA ASN A 200 13.06 -9.96 -27.64
C ASN A 200 14.20 -9.23 -26.89
N ARG A 201 14.63 -8.15 -27.57
CA ARG A 201 15.60 -7.11 -27.25
C ARG A 201 14.96 -6.08 -26.33
N ASN A 202 15.00 -6.26 -25.01
CA ASN A 202 14.81 -5.12 -24.14
C ASN A 202 16.05 -4.21 -24.27
N ALA A 203 16.01 -3.26 -25.22
CA ALA A 203 17.12 -2.37 -25.52
C ALA A 203 17.63 -1.67 -24.26
N HIS A 204 16.71 -1.30 -23.37
CA HIS A 204 17.02 -0.69 -22.08
C HIS A 204 17.87 -1.59 -21.17
N VAL A 205 17.75 -2.91 -21.23
CA VAL A 205 18.61 -3.81 -20.44
C VAL A 205 20.04 -3.80 -20.98
N GLY A 206 20.22 -3.72 -22.29
CA GLY A 206 21.53 -3.58 -22.92
C GLY A 206 22.18 -2.24 -22.56
N GLU A 207 21.46 -1.15 -22.80
CA GLU A 207 21.89 0.22 -22.47
C GLU A 207 22.22 0.37 -20.97
N LEU A 208 21.40 -0.22 -20.09
CA LEU A 208 21.62 -0.16 -18.66
C LEU A 208 22.84 -0.97 -18.22
N LYS A 209 23.10 -2.15 -18.82
CA LYS A 209 24.32 -2.91 -18.57
C LYS A 209 25.56 -2.14 -19.00
N GLU A 210 25.52 -1.51 -20.17
CA GLU A 210 26.63 -0.70 -20.68
C GLU A 210 26.87 0.53 -19.80
N LEU A 211 25.80 1.24 -19.41
CA LEU A 211 25.90 2.40 -18.53
C LEU A 211 26.50 2.04 -17.16
N LEU A 212 26.12 0.90 -16.58
CA LEU A 212 26.69 0.44 -15.32
C LEU A 212 28.13 -0.05 -15.45
N ALA A 213 28.54 -0.57 -16.61
CA ALA A 213 29.92 -0.90 -16.88
C ALA A 213 30.81 0.34 -16.99
N GLN A 214 30.28 1.44 -17.55
CA GLN A 214 30.99 2.72 -17.69
C GLN A 214 30.98 3.55 -16.39
N GLN A 215 29.87 3.56 -15.66
CA GLN A 215 29.64 4.40 -14.48
C GLN A 215 28.95 3.56 -13.37
N PRO A 216 29.72 2.74 -12.63
CA PRO A 216 29.16 1.88 -11.58
C PRO A 216 28.52 2.69 -10.44
N ASP A 217 29.00 3.90 -10.19
CA ASP A 217 28.48 4.82 -9.16
C ASP A 217 26.99 5.15 -9.35
N LEU A 218 26.45 5.01 -10.56
CA LEU A 218 25.03 5.24 -10.85
C LEU A 218 24.09 4.14 -10.32
N ALA A 219 24.65 3.06 -9.78
CA ALA A 219 23.95 2.05 -9.01
C ALA A 219 24.51 1.88 -7.61
N ASP A 220 25.21 2.89 -7.08
CA ASP A 220 25.73 2.84 -5.73
C ASP A 220 24.58 2.81 -4.69
N SER A 221 24.58 1.74 -3.89
CA SER A 221 23.61 1.55 -2.79
C SER A 221 24.25 1.78 -1.41
N SER A 222 25.50 2.26 -1.36
CA SER A 222 26.29 2.45 -0.12
C SER A 222 25.60 3.33 0.93
N ASN A 223 24.83 4.33 0.48
CA ASN A 223 24.10 5.27 1.33
C ASN A 223 22.68 4.81 1.68
N GLY A 224 22.32 3.54 1.41
CA GLY A 224 20.97 3.01 1.64
C GLY A 224 19.90 3.64 0.73
N LYS A 225 20.33 4.24 -0.39
CA LYS A 225 19.44 4.79 -1.42
C LYS A 225 19.33 3.79 -2.56
N ASP A 226 18.14 3.22 -2.73
CA ASP A 226 17.85 2.26 -3.80
C ASP A 226 17.32 2.92 -5.09
N ALA A 227 16.99 4.22 -5.04
CA ALA A 227 16.47 5.00 -6.16
C ALA A 227 16.69 6.51 -5.94
N TRP A 228 17.15 7.23 -6.97
CA TRP A 228 17.18 8.70 -6.96
C TRP A 228 17.05 9.30 -8.37
N GLU A 229 16.81 10.61 -8.44
CA GLU A 229 16.77 11.33 -9.71
C GLU A 229 18.18 11.39 -10.34
N GLY A 230 18.31 10.92 -11.58
CA GLY A 230 19.58 10.84 -12.29
C GLY A 230 20.37 9.54 -12.11
N ASP A 231 19.85 8.56 -11.37
CA ASP A 231 20.46 7.21 -11.30
C ASP A 231 20.39 6.45 -12.63
N ALA A 232 21.05 5.29 -12.70
CA ALA A 232 21.19 4.55 -13.97
C ALA A 232 19.84 4.23 -14.62
N LEU A 233 18.84 3.82 -13.84
CA LEU A 233 17.53 3.44 -14.37
C LEU A 233 16.71 4.66 -14.79
N ASN A 234 16.80 5.76 -14.04
CA ASN A 234 16.16 7.03 -14.37
C ASN A 234 16.73 7.65 -15.66
N ARG A 235 18.02 7.50 -15.93
CA ARG A 235 18.63 7.95 -17.19
C ARG A 235 18.12 7.19 -18.41
N ILE A 236 17.91 5.87 -18.27
CA ILE A 236 17.46 5.01 -19.37
C ILE A 236 15.94 5.09 -19.61
N LEU A 237 15.14 5.07 -18.55
CA LEU A 237 13.67 5.05 -18.65
C LEU A 237 13.03 6.44 -18.57
N GLY A 238 13.82 7.45 -18.23
CA GLY A 238 13.38 8.82 -18.04
C GLY A 238 12.74 9.06 -16.68
N LYS A 239 12.05 10.21 -16.57
CA LYS A 239 11.44 10.70 -15.33
C LYS A 239 10.39 9.73 -14.79
N GLU A 240 10.38 9.57 -13.47
CA GLU A 240 9.35 8.78 -12.78
C GLU A 240 7.95 9.38 -12.95
N LYS A 241 6.96 8.50 -13.01
CA LYS A 241 5.55 8.90 -13.02
C LYS A 241 5.04 9.11 -11.60
N PRO A 242 4.08 10.03 -11.38
CA PRO A 242 3.47 10.19 -10.06
C PRO A 242 2.95 8.85 -9.50
N GLY A 243 3.40 8.47 -8.31
CA GLY A 243 2.96 7.24 -7.64
C GLY A 243 3.58 5.93 -8.14
N HIS A 244 4.54 5.96 -9.07
CA HIS A 244 5.23 4.76 -9.54
C HIS A 244 6.74 5.01 -9.68
N ILE A 245 7.55 4.06 -9.18
CA ILE A 245 9.01 4.08 -9.32
C ILE A 245 9.43 2.89 -10.18
N HIS A 246 10.16 3.16 -11.26
CA HIS A 246 10.69 2.12 -12.13
C HIS A 246 11.56 1.12 -11.33
N GLY A 247 11.45 -0.16 -11.67
CA GLY A 247 12.32 -1.22 -11.14
C GLY A 247 12.02 -1.71 -9.72
N LEU A 248 11.13 -1.03 -8.98
CA LEU A 248 10.80 -1.41 -7.59
C LEU A 248 9.41 -2.07 -7.44
N GLY A 249 8.66 -2.23 -8.52
CA GLY A 249 7.34 -2.88 -8.47
C GLY A 249 6.31 -2.07 -7.69
N LEU A 250 5.57 -2.71 -6.77
CA LEU A 250 4.47 -2.10 -6.00
C LEU A 250 4.96 -1.38 -4.73
N VAL A 251 6.04 -0.59 -4.86
CA VAL A 251 6.75 0.13 -3.78
C VAL A 251 6.23 1.58 -3.64
N PRO A 252 6.52 2.31 -2.54
CA PRO A 252 5.86 3.57 -2.20
C PRO A 252 6.08 4.70 -3.22
N ASN A 253 5.27 5.76 -3.10
CA ASN A 253 5.25 6.90 -4.00
C ASN A 253 6.66 7.52 -4.16
N PRO A 254 7.07 7.98 -5.37
CA PRO A 254 8.32 8.72 -5.57
C PRO A 254 8.62 9.80 -4.51
N LYS A 255 7.58 10.49 -4.00
CA LYS A 255 7.73 11.50 -2.94
C LYS A 255 8.23 10.93 -1.59
N GLN A 256 8.02 9.65 -1.34
CA GLN A 256 8.46 8.94 -0.13
C GLN A 256 9.88 8.37 -0.29
N VAL A 257 10.35 8.20 -1.53
CA VAL A 257 11.65 7.58 -1.85
C VAL A 257 12.72 8.61 -2.21
N PHE A 258 12.36 9.65 -2.98
CA PHE A 258 13.29 10.70 -3.40
C PHE A 258 13.44 11.83 -2.40
N HIS A 259 12.38 12.14 -1.65
CA HIS A 259 12.42 13.13 -0.60
C HIS A 259 12.33 12.42 0.73
N ALA A 260 13.50 12.18 1.35
CA ALA A 260 13.54 11.97 2.79
C ALA A 260 12.74 13.12 3.42
N SER A 261 11.76 12.78 4.26
CA SER A 261 10.78 13.72 4.76
C SER A 261 11.46 14.99 5.29
N THR A 262 11.13 16.17 4.75
CA THR A 262 11.67 17.46 5.20
C THR A 262 11.21 17.86 6.62
N SER A 263 10.44 16.99 7.30
CA SER A 263 10.07 17.17 8.69
C SER A 263 11.27 16.89 9.59
N SER A 264 11.66 17.89 10.39
CA SER A 264 12.71 17.73 11.42
C SER A 264 12.42 16.60 12.42
N ARG A 265 11.15 16.21 12.56
CA ARG A 265 10.68 15.15 13.47
C ARG A 265 10.78 13.74 12.87
N MET A 266 10.99 13.59 11.55
CA MET A 266 11.00 12.30 10.85
C MET A 266 12.27 12.06 10.03
N LYS A 267 13.38 12.72 10.36
CA LYS A 267 14.67 12.54 9.66
C LYS A 267 15.24 11.11 9.74
N HIS A 268 14.73 10.30 10.67
CA HIS A 268 15.11 8.89 10.87
C HIS A 268 14.19 7.90 10.14
N LEU A 269 13.05 8.35 9.58
CA LEU A 269 12.17 7.48 8.78
C LEU A 269 12.58 7.53 7.31
N ASN A 270 13.74 6.95 7.00
CA ASN A 270 14.09 6.65 5.61
C ASN A 270 13.25 5.45 5.16
N VAL A 271 12.17 5.70 4.41
CA VAL A 271 11.44 4.66 3.66
C VAL A 271 12.22 4.24 2.41
N THR A 272 13.56 4.22 2.49
CA THR A 272 14.44 3.64 1.48
C THR A 272 14.79 2.19 1.82
N THR A 273 14.69 1.79 3.10
CA THR A 273 14.81 0.40 3.54
C THR A 273 13.48 -0.33 3.35
N LEU A 274 13.35 -0.99 2.20
CA LEU A 274 12.38 -2.07 1.98
C LEU A 274 12.86 -3.34 2.68
N ASP A 275 12.90 -3.32 4.00
CA ASP A 275 13.10 -4.54 4.77
C ASP A 275 11.83 -4.82 5.58
N GLU A 276 11.13 -5.90 5.22
CA GLU A 276 9.99 -6.40 6.01
C GLU A 276 10.44 -7.06 7.31
N THR A 277 11.75 -7.24 7.50
CA THR A 277 12.35 -7.95 8.64
C THR A 277 13.45 -7.18 9.38
N SER A 278 14.00 -6.12 8.78
CA SER A 278 14.94 -5.20 9.43
C SER A 278 14.55 -3.76 9.14
N SER A 279 13.47 -3.28 9.76
CA SER A 279 13.60 -1.90 10.19
C SER A 279 14.58 -1.94 11.34
N GLU A 280 15.77 -1.39 11.12
CA GLU A 280 16.68 -1.00 12.21
C GLU A 280 15.88 -0.22 13.28
N ASP A 281 14.79 0.45 12.89
CA ASP A 281 13.75 1.02 13.73
C ASP A 281 13.02 0.01 14.64
N VAL A 282 12.63 -1.19 14.16
CA VAL A 282 11.97 -2.21 15.02
C VAL A 282 12.99 -2.88 15.93
N VAL A 283 14.23 -3.07 15.46
CA VAL A 283 15.31 -3.60 16.31
C VAL A 283 15.72 -2.58 17.37
N SER A 284 15.83 -1.30 17.02
CA SER A 284 16.12 -0.21 17.95
C SER A 284 14.97 0.07 18.91
N LEU A 285 13.71 0.05 18.44
CA LEU A 285 12.53 0.13 19.31
C LEU A 285 12.48 -1.05 20.28
N ARG A 286 12.82 -2.27 19.85
CA ARG A 286 12.94 -3.44 20.75
C ARG A 286 14.03 -3.23 21.79
N LEU A 287 15.19 -2.70 21.39
CA LEU A 287 16.29 -2.40 22.30
C LEU A 287 15.95 -1.30 23.31
N GLU A 288 15.24 -0.25 22.90
CA GLU A 288 14.74 0.78 23.80
C GLU A 288 13.70 0.23 24.77
N LEU A 289 12.80 -0.64 24.30
CA LEU A 289 11.80 -1.29 25.14
C LEU A 289 12.46 -2.19 26.19
N GLU A 290 13.54 -2.90 25.83
CA GLU A 290 14.32 -3.71 26.77
C GLU A 290 15.06 -2.84 27.81
N LYS A 291 15.63 -1.69 27.39
CA LYS A 291 16.25 -0.72 28.31
C LYS A 291 15.24 -0.14 29.29
N LEU A 292 14.05 0.24 28.80
CA LEU A 292 12.95 0.71 29.64
C LEU A 292 12.49 -0.37 30.61
N GLN A 293 12.37 -1.61 30.17
CA GLN A 293 12.00 -2.75 31.02
C GLN A 293 13.01 -2.97 32.15
N LYS A 294 14.32 -2.91 31.85
CA LYS A 294 15.37 -2.99 32.88
C LYS A 294 15.35 -1.82 33.85
N HIS A 295 15.01 -0.61 33.38
CA HIS A 295 14.88 0.55 34.25
C HIS A 295 13.69 0.41 35.20
N VAL A 296 12.54 -0.04 34.70
CA VAL A 296 11.35 -0.31 35.52
C VAL A 296 11.64 -1.39 36.56
N GLN A 297 12.30 -2.49 36.18
CA GLN A 297 12.69 -3.54 37.13
C GLN A 297 13.59 -3.00 38.25
N LYS A 298 14.56 -2.13 37.90
CA LYS A 298 15.43 -1.50 38.89
C LYS A 298 14.65 -0.56 39.82
N GLN A 299 13.66 0.16 39.32
CA GLN A 299 12.78 0.98 40.14
C GLN A 299 11.95 0.12 41.10
N ASP A 300 11.41 -1.00 40.63
CA ASP A 300 10.67 -1.94 41.47
C ASP A 300 11.54 -2.50 42.61
N ASP A 301 12.80 -2.87 42.33
CA ASP A 301 13.75 -3.35 43.34
C ASP A 301 14.04 -2.27 44.40
N THR A 302 14.21 -1.01 43.98
CA THR A 302 14.40 0.11 44.92
C THR A 302 13.16 0.41 45.75
N ILE A 303 11.97 0.25 45.17
CA ILE A 303 10.71 0.40 45.89
C ILE A 303 10.60 -0.69 46.97
N LEU A 304 10.98 -1.93 46.65
CA LEU A 304 11.01 -3.03 47.61
C LEU A 304 12.00 -2.76 48.75
N ASP A 305 13.22 -2.28 48.45
CA ASP A 305 14.22 -1.97 49.48
C ASP A 305 13.78 -0.81 50.38
N LEU A 306 13.18 0.24 49.80
CA LEU A 306 12.59 1.34 50.55
C LEU A 306 11.42 0.87 51.43
N GLN A 307 10.56 -0.02 50.93
CA GLN A 307 9.50 -0.63 51.73
C GLN A 307 10.07 -1.42 52.91
N HIS A 308 11.10 -2.25 52.70
CA HIS A 308 11.78 -2.97 53.78
C HIS A 308 12.42 -2.02 54.80
N THR A 309 13.02 -0.93 54.34
CA THR A 309 13.65 0.10 55.20
C THR A 309 12.62 0.83 56.03
N VAL A 310 11.51 1.26 55.43
CA VAL A 310 10.38 1.89 56.14
C VAL A 310 9.79 0.92 57.16
N GLU A 311 9.64 -0.36 56.82
CA GLU A 311 9.08 -1.35 57.74
C GLU A 311 10.04 -1.66 58.90
N ARG A 312 11.35 -1.62 58.66
CA ARG A 312 12.38 -1.69 59.70
C ARG A 312 12.35 -0.47 60.62
N GLN A 313 12.21 0.73 60.05
CA GLN A 313 12.10 1.97 60.82
C GLN A 313 10.82 2.00 61.67
N LYS A 314 9.68 1.54 61.12
CA LYS A 314 8.43 1.37 61.90
C LYS A 314 8.63 0.39 63.06
N ARG A 315 9.30 -0.74 62.84
CA ARG A 315 9.62 -1.70 63.93
C ARG A 315 10.52 -1.12 65.00
N GLN A 316 11.44 -0.21 64.64
CA GLN A 316 12.32 0.49 65.59
C GLN A 316 11.61 1.63 66.33
N HIS A 317 10.60 2.26 65.72
CA HIS A 317 9.79 3.31 66.34
C HIS A 317 8.59 2.80 67.16
N VAL A 318 8.37 1.48 67.26
CA VAL A 318 7.45 0.93 68.26
C VAL A 318 8.10 1.00 69.64
N ASN A 319 7.77 2.09 70.33
CA ASN A 319 7.65 2.29 71.78
C ASN A 319 8.88 2.77 72.60
N PRO A 320 9.03 4.09 72.82
CA PRO A 320 9.80 4.65 73.95
C PRO A 320 8.97 4.82 75.25
N ASN A 321 7.69 4.47 75.30
CA ASN A 321 6.84 4.73 76.49
C ASN A 321 6.87 3.64 77.57
N ASN A 322 7.83 2.72 77.57
CA ASN A 322 7.99 1.73 78.65
C ASN A 322 9.20 1.93 79.57
N LEU A 323 9.93 3.06 79.47
CA LEU A 323 11.07 3.33 80.37
C LEU A 323 10.82 4.43 81.42
N LEU A 324 9.63 5.03 81.46
CA LEU A 324 9.24 5.96 82.53
C LEU A 324 8.36 5.34 83.63
N SER A 325 7.93 4.08 83.49
CA SER A 325 7.12 3.39 84.50
C SER A 325 7.93 2.73 85.63
N ASN A 326 9.25 2.53 85.47
CA ASN A 326 10.06 1.79 86.46
C ASN A 326 10.99 2.66 87.32
N SER A 327 11.11 3.97 87.04
CA SER A 327 11.98 4.86 87.83
C SER A 327 11.24 5.66 88.91
N LEU A 328 9.92 5.47 89.08
CA LEU A 328 9.11 6.12 90.12
C LEU A 328 8.69 5.19 91.28
N LYS A 329 9.26 3.98 91.38
CA LYS A 329 8.94 3.01 92.44
C LYS A 329 10.05 2.75 93.48
N ILE A 330 11.16 3.50 93.45
CA ILE A 330 12.29 3.29 94.40
C ILE A 330 12.49 4.49 95.35
N ALA A 331 11.55 5.44 95.40
CA ALA A 331 11.62 6.56 96.33
C ALA A 331 10.40 6.64 97.26
N TRP A 332 9.93 5.51 97.81
CA TRP A 332 9.06 5.44 99.02
C TRP A 332 9.04 4.00 99.57
N THR A 333 10.10 3.63 100.30
CA THR A 333 10.19 2.65 101.40
C THR A 333 11.53 2.88 102.06
#